data_AF-A0A7X8HWL2-F1
#
_entry.id   AF-A0A7X8HWL2-F1
#
_cell.length_a   1.000
_cell.length_b   1.000
_cell.length_c   1.000
_cell.angle_alpha   90.00
_cell.angle_beta   90.00
_cell.angle_gamma   90.00
#
_symmetry.space_group_name_H-M   'P 1'
#
loop_
_entity.id
_entity.type
_entity.pdbx_description
1 polymer ?
#
loop_
_entity_poly.entity_id
_entity_poly.type
_entity_poly.pdbx_seq_one_letter_code
_entity_poly.pdbx_strand_id
1 'polypeptide(L)'
;MYRYNETIKILINKFSELEKIYVENIDDYEGLPYVFYESAFVKYILDKVNSNDDDALKEIFSFVEDMFVNGDDETKNLIGVAVVESLYHEENLKFKEVLQRYFGELTKKSYEDCFK
;
A
#
# COMPACT_ATOMS: atom_id res chain seq x y z
N MET A 1 6.32 16.21 4.92
CA MET A 1 5.05 15.98 4.21
C MET A 1 5.34 15.27 2.92
N TYR A 2 4.79 14.08 2.69
CA TYR A 2 4.97 13.33 1.46
C TYR A 2 4.06 13.88 0.37
N ARG A 3 4.62 14.07 -0.83
CA ARG A 3 3.90 14.63 -1.97
C ARG A 3 3.50 13.53 -2.94
N TYR A 4 2.30 13.64 -3.52
CA TYR A 4 1.76 12.63 -4.43
C TYR A 4 2.71 12.27 -5.57
N ASN A 5 3.36 13.26 -6.19
CA ASN A 5 4.30 13.06 -7.29
C ASN A 5 5.64 12.40 -6.89
N GLU A 6 5.92 12.24 -5.59
CA GLU A 6 7.13 11.59 -5.07
C GLU A 6 6.86 10.20 -4.49
N THR A 7 5.60 9.78 -4.42
CA THR A 7 5.15 8.56 -3.71
C THR A 7 5.80 7.28 -4.23
N ILE A 8 5.91 7.10 -5.55
CA ILE A 8 6.61 5.94 -6.13
C ILE A 8 8.06 5.87 -5.63
N LYS A 9 8.78 7.00 -5.65
CA LYS A 9 10.17 7.08 -5.18
C LYS A 9 10.26 6.78 -3.68
N ILE A 10 9.32 7.32 -2.89
CA ILE A 10 9.24 7.08 -1.44
C ILE A 10 9.04 5.58 -1.18
N LEU A 11 8.11 4.94 -1.89
CA LEU A 11 7.82 3.53 -1.77
C LEU A 11 9.04 2.66 -2.12
N ILE A 12 9.67 2.92 -3.26
CA ILE A 12 10.85 2.17 -3.72
C ILE A 12 12.04 2.33 -2.76
N ASN A 13 12.26 3.54 -2.23
CA ASN A 13 13.31 3.75 -1.23
C ASN A 13 13.08 2.95 0.05
N LYS A 14 11.82 2.70 0.40
CA LYS A 14 11.44 1.93 1.58
C LYS A 14 11.47 0.42 1.31
N PHE A 15 11.01 0.00 0.13
CA PHE A 15 10.94 -1.39 -0.31
C PHE A 15 11.65 -1.53 -1.65
N SER A 16 12.99 -1.61 -1.62
CA SER A 16 13.84 -1.64 -2.81
C SER A 16 13.55 -2.81 -3.75
N GLU A 17 12.90 -3.87 -3.26
CA GLU A 17 12.43 -5.00 -4.05
C GLU A 17 11.46 -4.59 -5.17
N LEU A 18 10.72 -3.48 -4.96
CA LEU A 18 9.79 -2.92 -5.93
C LEU A 18 10.47 -2.10 -7.04
N GLU A 19 11.74 -1.70 -6.85
CA GLU A 19 12.49 -0.90 -7.83
C GLU A 19 12.56 -1.62 -9.17
N LYS A 20 12.85 -2.93 -9.14
CA LYS A 20 12.98 -3.73 -10.35
C LYS A 20 11.66 -3.77 -11.14
N ILE A 21 10.54 -3.95 -10.44
CA ILE A 21 9.20 -3.97 -11.06
C ILE A 21 8.91 -2.63 -11.73
N TYR A 22 9.25 -1.53 -11.06
CA TYR A 22 9.05 -0.19 -11.60
C TYR A 22 9.90 0.06 -12.86
N VAL A 23 11.19 -0.25 -12.82
CA VAL A 23 12.12 0.01 -13.93
C VAL A 23 11.80 -0.86 -15.15
N GLU A 24 11.44 -2.12 -14.96
CA GLU A 24 11.11 -3.03 -16.06
C GLU A 24 9.80 -2.67 -16.79
N ASN A 25 8.90 -1.94 -16.13
CA ASN A 25 7.59 -1.54 -16.67
C ASN A 25 7.36 -0.04 -16.52
N ILE A 26 8.40 0.78 -16.70
CA ILE A 26 8.34 2.22 -16.45
C ILE A 26 7.26 2.93 -17.27
N ASP A 27 7.04 2.49 -18.50
CA ASP A 27 6.03 3.06 -19.41
C ASP A 27 4.60 2.87 -18.87
N ASP A 28 4.36 1.85 -18.04
CA ASP A 28 3.06 1.58 -17.42
C ASP A 28 2.83 2.40 -16.14
N TYR A 29 3.89 2.97 -15.56
CA TYR A 29 3.88 3.57 -14.22
C TYR A 29 4.31 5.04 -14.18
N GLU A 30 4.98 5.55 -15.20
CA GLU A 30 5.44 6.95 -15.23
C GLU A 30 4.26 7.92 -15.13
N GLY A 31 4.28 8.78 -14.10
CA GLY A 31 3.19 9.72 -13.82
C GLY A 31 1.91 9.07 -13.28
N LEU A 32 1.91 7.75 -13.05
CA LEU A 32 0.75 6.98 -12.59
C LEU A 32 0.99 6.26 -11.24
N PRO A 33 1.24 6.99 -10.12
CA PRO A 33 1.39 6.39 -8.80
C PRO A 33 0.28 5.43 -8.40
N TYR A 34 -0.97 5.77 -8.74
CA TYR A 34 -2.13 4.93 -8.49
C TYR A 34 -1.94 3.51 -9.02
N VAL A 35 -1.56 3.38 -10.29
CA VAL A 35 -1.40 2.07 -10.95
C VAL A 35 -0.27 1.27 -10.30
N PHE A 36 0.84 1.91 -9.93
CA PHE A 36 1.96 1.22 -9.30
C PHE A 36 1.61 0.72 -7.89
N TYR A 37 0.93 1.54 -7.09
CA TYR A 37 0.49 1.13 -5.76
C TYR A 37 -0.56 0.00 -5.83
N GLU A 38 -1.56 0.12 -6.69
CA GLU A 38 -2.62 -0.88 -6.83
C GLU A 38 -2.10 -2.21 -7.40
N SER A 39 -1.24 -2.19 -8.41
CA SER A 39 -0.81 -3.42 -9.10
C SER A 39 0.42 -4.07 -8.49
N ALA A 40 1.43 -3.29 -8.11
CA ALA A 40 2.71 -3.83 -7.63
C ALA A 40 2.75 -3.88 -6.10
N PHE A 41 2.37 -2.79 -5.43
CA PHE A 41 2.47 -2.74 -3.96
C PHE A 41 1.42 -3.62 -3.28
N VAL A 42 0.15 -3.60 -3.70
CA VAL A 42 -0.86 -4.50 -3.13
C VAL A 42 -0.47 -5.96 -3.33
N LYS A 43 0.00 -6.34 -4.53
CA LYS A 43 0.49 -7.71 -4.78
C LYS A 43 1.63 -8.07 -3.83
N TYR A 44 2.59 -7.16 -3.65
CA TYR A 44 3.68 -7.34 -2.70
C TYR A 44 3.18 -7.59 -1.27
N ILE A 45 2.17 -6.84 -0.81
CA ILE A 45 1.54 -7.06 0.51
C ILE A 45 0.95 -8.47 0.60
N LEU A 46 0.19 -8.90 -0.41
CA LEU A 46 -0.45 -10.21 -0.43
C LEU A 46 0.57 -11.36 -0.47
N ASP A 47 1.68 -11.18 -1.18
CA ASP A 47 2.79 -12.14 -1.19
C ASP A 47 3.39 -12.31 0.22
N LYS A 48 3.53 -11.22 1.00
CA LYS A 48 3.99 -11.28 2.40
C LYS A 48 3.00 -11.94 3.34
N VAL A 49 1.69 -11.75 3.11
CA VAL A 49 0.64 -12.50 3.81
C VAL A 49 0.78 -13.99 3.52
N ASN A 50 0.93 -14.35 2.25
CA ASN A 50 1.03 -15.75 1.83
C ASN A 50 2.29 -16.43 2.39
N SER A 51 3.40 -15.71 2.55
CA SER A 51 4.63 -16.23 3.17
C SER A 51 4.64 -16.20 4.69
N ASN A 52 3.60 -15.67 5.35
CA ASN A 52 3.55 -15.41 6.80
C ASN A 52 4.76 -14.59 7.29
N ASP A 53 5.13 -13.56 6.52
CA ASP A 53 6.27 -12.69 6.85
C ASP A 53 5.79 -11.54 7.77
N ASP A 54 5.62 -11.88 9.05
CA ASP A 54 5.06 -10.97 10.06
C ASP A 54 5.86 -9.67 10.23
N ASP A 55 7.18 -9.72 10.08
CA ASP A 55 8.03 -8.54 10.25
C ASP A 55 7.91 -7.60 9.04
N ALA A 56 7.87 -8.15 7.81
CA ALA A 56 7.58 -7.35 6.63
C ALA A 56 6.18 -6.72 6.70
N LEU A 57 5.17 -7.45 7.16
CA LEU A 57 3.80 -6.92 7.29
C LEU A 57 3.71 -5.77 8.30
N LYS A 58 4.40 -5.86 9.45
CA LYS A 58 4.49 -4.73 10.39
C LYS A 58 5.15 -3.51 9.76
N GLU A 59 6.22 -3.71 9.01
CA GLU A 59 6.93 -2.61 8.36
C GLU A 59 6.08 -1.95 7.26
N ILE A 60 5.41 -2.76 6.43
CA ILE A 60 4.46 -2.33 5.41
C ILE A 60 3.37 -1.47 6.02
N PHE A 61 2.68 -1.95 7.06
CA PHE A 61 1.56 -1.20 7.62
C PHE A 61 2.00 -0.01 8.47
N SER A 62 3.21 -0.04 9.04
CA SER A 62 3.82 1.16 9.62
C SER A 62 4.07 2.23 8.55
N PHE A 63 4.51 1.83 7.35
CA PHE A 63 4.66 2.74 6.21
C PHE A 63 3.31 3.28 5.72
N VAL A 64 2.30 2.43 5.54
CA VAL A 64 0.94 2.85 5.14
C VAL A 64 0.38 3.88 6.12
N GLU A 65 0.51 3.62 7.42
CA GLU A 65 0.07 4.55 8.46
C GLU A 65 0.86 5.86 8.43
N ASP A 66 2.18 5.81 8.26
CA ASP A 66 3.04 7.00 8.11
C ASP A 66 2.63 7.85 6.90
N MET A 67 2.25 7.22 5.79
CA MET A 67 1.75 7.92 4.61
C MET A 67 0.41 8.62 4.87
N PHE A 68 -0.48 8.04 5.69
CA PHE A 68 -1.70 8.72 6.12
C PHE A 68 -1.44 9.91 7.04
N VAL A 69 -0.47 9.78 7.97
CA VAL A 69 -0.13 10.84 8.94
C VAL A 69 0.58 12.00 8.22
N ASN A 70 1.56 11.69 7.38
CA ASN A 70 2.52 12.64 6.86
C ASN A 70 2.32 12.99 5.37
N GLY A 71 1.40 12.34 4.65
CA GLY A 71 1.06 12.69 3.26
C GLY A 71 0.32 14.02 3.11
N ASP A 72 0.39 14.60 1.91
CA ASP A 72 -0.62 15.57 1.45
C ASP A 72 -1.96 14.86 1.15
N ASP A 73 -3.00 15.64 0.87
CA ASP A 73 -4.35 15.08 0.68
C ASP A 73 -4.42 14.10 -0.51
N GLU A 74 -3.69 14.37 -1.59
CA GLU A 74 -3.59 13.47 -2.74
C GLU A 74 -2.86 12.15 -2.38
N THR A 75 -1.81 12.22 -1.58
CA THR A 75 -1.09 11.03 -1.06
C THR A 75 -1.98 10.21 -0.13
N LYS A 76 -2.73 10.85 0.77
CA LYS A 76 -3.68 10.14 1.64
C LYS A 76 -4.77 9.46 0.83
N ASN A 77 -5.30 10.15 -0.19
CA ASN A 77 -6.27 9.57 -1.11
C ASN A 77 -5.70 8.40 -1.90
N LEU A 78 -4.46 8.51 -2.40
CA LEU A 78 -3.76 7.41 -3.06
C LEU A 78 -3.71 6.16 -2.18
N ILE A 79 -3.28 6.30 -0.93
CA ILE A 79 -3.17 5.15 -0.01
C ILE A 79 -4.55 4.58 0.32
N GLY A 80 -5.53 5.44 0.61
CA GLY A 80 -6.90 5.01 0.92
C GLY A 80 -7.53 4.20 -0.21
N VAL A 81 -7.39 4.67 -1.44
CA VAL A 81 -8.03 4.02 -2.59
C VAL A 81 -7.14 2.91 -3.16
N ALA A 82 -5.94 3.22 -3.64
CA ALA A 82 -5.11 2.25 -4.36
C ALA A 82 -4.56 1.11 -3.49
N VAL A 83 -4.55 1.26 -2.16
CA VAL A 83 -4.04 0.23 -1.24
C VAL A 83 -5.17 -0.30 -0.37
N VAL A 84 -5.79 0.55 0.44
CA VAL A 84 -6.73 0.09 1.47
C VAL A 84 -8.01 -0.47 0.84
N GLU A 85 -8.59 0.21 -0.15
CA GLU A 85 -9.78 -0.28 -0.87
C GLU A 85 -9.48 -1.55 -1.67
N SER A 86 -8.32 -1.63 -2.34
CA SER A 86 -7.90 -2.85 -3.05
C SER A 86 -7.76 -4.05 -2.10
N LEU A 87 -7.17 -3.86 -0.92
CA LEU A 87 -7.09 -4.91 0.11
C LEU A 87 -8.47 -5.24 0.71
N TYR A 88 -9.38 -4.26 0.80
CA TYR A 88 -10.76 -4.49 1.20
C TYR A 88 -11.52 -5.34 0.17
N HIS A 89 -11.20 -5.24 -1.12
CA HIS A 89 -11.80 -6.06 -2.17
C HIS A 89 -11.14 -7.43 -2.37
N GLU A 90 -10.07 -7.75 -1.64
CA GLU A 90 -9.43 -9.08 -1.68
C GLU A 90 -10.44 -10.21 -1.42
N GLU A 91 -10.53 -11.19 -2.30
CA GLU A 91 -11.53 -12.27 -2.19
C GLU A 91 -11.19 -13.25 -1.05
N ASN A 92 -9.90 -13.40 -0.72
CA ASN A 92 -9.44 -14.31 0.30
C ASN A 92 -9.70 -13.77 1.73
N LEU A 93 -10.76 -14.28 2.36
CA LEU A 93 -11.13 -13.93 3.73
C LEU A 93 -10.00 -14.16 4.75
N LYS A 94 -9.18 -15.19 4.58
CA LYS A 94 -8.05 -15.44 5.50
C LYS A 94 -6.99 -14.36 5.38
N PHE A 95 -6.75 -13.85 4.17
CA PHE A 95 -5.79 -12.76 3.97
C PHE A 95 -6.30 -11.50 4.66
N LYS A 96 -7.58 -11.18 4.51
CA LYS A 96 -8.22 -10.06 5.21
C LYS A 96 -8.09 -10.16 6.74
N GLU A 97 -8.30 -11.34 7.31
CA GLU A 97 -8.15 -11.57 8.76
C GLU A 97 -6.71 -11.38 9.25
N VAL A 98 -5.71 -11.74 8.44
CA VAL A 98 -4.30 -11.54 8.77
C VAL A 98 -3.94 -10.06 8.66
N LEU A 99 -4.29 -9.40 7.56
CA LEU A 99 -3.98 -8.00 7.29
C LEU A 99 -4.47 -7.07 8.40
N GLN A 100 -5.70 -7.26 8.87
CA GLN A 100 -6.32 -6.42 9.90
C GLN A 100 -5.56 -6.40 11.23
N ARG A 101 -4.68 -7.38 11.50
CA ARG A 101 -3.84 -7.42 12.71
C ARG A 101 -2.72 -6.37 12.69
N TYR A 102 -2.38 -5.87 11.51
CA TYR A 102 -1.26 -4.96 11.28
C TYR A 102 -1.69 -3.51 11.08
N PHE A 103 -2.98 -3.24 10.93
CA PHE A 103 -3.49 -1.91 10.65
C PHE A 103 -3.20 -0.95 11.81
N GLY A 104 -2.66 0.23 11.47
CA GLY A 104 -2.69 1.40 12.35
C GLY A 104 -4.09 2.03 12.42
N GLU A 105 -4.24 3.09 13.21
CA GLU A 105 -5.53 3.71 13.49
C GLU A 105 -6.19 4.28 12.22
N LEU A 106 -5.42 5.01 11.40
CA LEU A 106 -5.90 5.64 10.17
C LEU A 106 -6.15 4.60 9.09
N THR A 107 -5.27 3.61 8.97
CA THR A 107 -5.45 2.49 8.04
C THR A 107 -6.76 1.74 8.35
N LYS A 108 -6.98 1.41 9.63
CA LYS A 108 -8.20 0.74 10.07
C LYS A 108 -9.44 1.57 9.80
N LYS A 109 -9.40 2.87 10.11
CA LYS A 109 -10.50 3.79 9.83
C LYS A 109 -10.82 3.84 8.32
N SER A 110 -9.80 3.98 7.48
CA SER A 110 -9.98 3.99 6.02
C SER A 110 -10.61 2.68 5.53
N TYR A 111 -10.20 1.54 6.08
CA TYR A 111 -10.75 0.22 5.74
C TYR A 111 -12.21 0.06 6.18
N GLU A 112 -12.57 0.60 7.34
CA GLU A 112 -13.95 0.62 7.85
C GLU A 112 -14.87 1.57 7.05
N ASP A 113 -14.31 2.63 6.47
CA ASP A 113 -15.05 3.55 5.63
C ASP A 113 -15.40 2.95 4.25
N CYS A 114 -14.70 1.91 3.78
CA CYS A 114 -15.04 1.16 2.56
C CYS A 114 -16.38 0.40 2.64
N PHE A 115 -16.95 0.23 3.84
CA PHE A 115 -18.27 -0.42 4.02
C PHE A 115 -19.46 0.51 3.76
N LYS A 116 -19.24 1.83 3.66
CA LYS A 116 -20.28 2.85 3.59
C LYS A 116 -20.62 3.24 2.16
#